data_AF-I4D8Y2-F1
#
_entry.id   AF-I4D8Y2-F1
#
_cell.length_a   1.000
_cell.length_b   1.000
_cell.length_c   1.000
_cell.angle_alpha   90.00
_cell.angle_beta   90.00
_cell.angle_gamma   90.00
#
_symmetry.space_group_name_H-M   'P 1'
#
loop_
_entity.id
_entity.type
_entity.pdbx_description
1 polymer ?
#
loop_
_entity_poly.entity_id
_entity_poly.type
_entity_poly.pdbx_seq_one_letter_code
_entity_poly.pdbx_strand_id
1 'polypeptide(L)'
;MSFFSNRKPAGHLMTTFFLMFKQSFLKTIKPCVAVLSAIILLEFSLFWRPAYQNFQNLQEEKKYWESLLQIKPKDTAPVIPSRDHCLDIAEECRSRLLKAGVEVSALNIERFGSDNREVSKGTALDYALLRLHLQGNREVIISQLKYIEDTCEEITIQEVNLEPDGGVVLLQIYFLPTE
;
A
#
# COMPACT_ATOMS: atom_id res chain seq x y z
N MET A 1 27.92 -96.83 24.17
CA MET A 1 27.08 -96.90 25.39
C MET A 1 26.35 -95.58 25.55
N SER A 2 25.02 -95.66 25.62
CA SER A 2 24.07 -94.56 25.83
C SER A 2 23.92 -94.21 27.31
N PHE A 3 23.74 -92.92 27.66
CA PHE A 3 22.93 -92.53 28.83
C PHE A 3 22.29 -91.15 28.59
N PHE A 4 20.96 -91.15 28.55
CA PHE A 4 20.12 -89.96 28.71
C PHE A 4 20.12 -89.54 30.19
N SER A 5 20.13 -88.24 30.46
CA SER A 5 19.67 -87.68 31.73
C SER A 5 18.77 -86.47 31.47
N ASN A 6 17.59 -86.53 32.08
CA ASN A 6 16.42 -85.70 31.88
C ASN A 6 16.34 -84.66 33.04
N ARG A 7 16.38 -83.35 32.74
CA ARG A 7 16.00 -82.28 33.69
C ARG A 7 14.97 -81.36 33.03
N LYS A 8 13.84 -81.16 33.75
CA LYS A 8 12.62 -80.47 33.31
C LYS A 8 12.88 -79.00 32.89
N PRO A 9 12.11 -78.44 31.95
CA PRO A 9 12.45 -77.17 31.29
C PRO A 9 12.07 -75.95 32.13
N ALA A 10 13.04 -75.06 32.33
CA ALA A 10 12.90 -73.71 32.91
C ALA A 10 12.01 -72.74 32.09
N GLY A 11 11.40 -73.21 30.99
CA GLY A 11 10.66 -72.38 30.03
C GLY A 11 9.30 -71.88 30.51
N HIS A 12 8.69 -72.50 31.52
CA HIS A 12 7.32 -72.15 31.93
C HIS A 12 7.24 -70.90 32.82
N LEU A 13 8.29 -70.61 33.60
CA LEU A 13 8.36 -69.39 34.44
C LEU A 13 8.72 -68.15 33.62
N MET A 14 9.56 -68.31 32.59
CA MET A 14 9.99 -67.19 31.74
C MET A 14 8.86 -66.68 30.82
N THR A 15 8.03 -67.59 30.31
CA THR A 15 6.89 -67.25 29.45
C THR A 15 5.78 -66.53 30.21
N THR A 16 5.50 -66.90 31.46
CA THR A 16 4.50 -66.22 32.30
C THR A 16 4.95 -64.81 32.70
N PHE A 17 6.23 -64.62 33.01
CA PHE A 17 6.77 -63.28 33.32
C PHE A 17 6.73 -62.34 32.11
N PHE A 18 7.07 -62.84 30.92
CA PHE A 18 7.03 -62.06 29.69
C PHE A 18 5.61 -61.63 29.31
N LEU A 19 4.61 -62.51 29.53
CA LEU A 19 3.21 -62.20 29.28
C LEU A 19 2.66 -61.16 30.27
N MET A 20 3.01 -61.25 31.56
CA MET A 20 2.61 -60.25 32.56
C MET A 20 3.28 -58.89 32.29
N PHE A 21 4.56 -58.87 31.91
CA PHE A 21 5.28 -57.64 31.61
C PHE A 21 4.71 -56.94 30.36
N LYS A 22 4.42 -57.71 29.30
CA LYS A 22 3.79 -57.21 28.07
C LYS A 22 2.39 -56.65 28.34
N GLN A 23 1.60 -57.30 29.19
CA GLN A 23 0.24 -56.87 29.53
C GLN A 23 0.23 -55.61 30.41
N SER A 24 1.20 -55.43 31.30
CA SER A 24 1.35 -54.22 32.11
C SER A 24 1.82 -53.02 31.27
N PHE A 25 2.86 -53.21 30.43
CA PHE A 25 3.39 -52.16 29.54
C PHE A 25 2.35 -51.66 28.52
N LEU A 26 1.56 -52.56 27.92
CA LEU A 26 0.54 -52.19 26.94
C LEU A 26 -0.64 -51.42 27.54
N LYS A 27 -0.93 -51.60 28.84
CA LYS A 27 -2.02 -50.88 29.53
C LYS A 27 -1.62 -49.43 29.85
N THR A 28 -0.34 -49.16 30.06
CA THR A 28 0.16 -47.82 30.41
C THR A 28 0.59 -46.99 29.20
N ILE A 29 1.07 -47.61 28.11
CA ILE A 29 1.52 -46.88 26.91
C ILE A 29 0.35 -46.31 26.10
N LYS A 30 -0.76 -47.05 25.98
CA LYS A 30 -1.94 -46.61 25.21
C LYS A 30 -2.50 -45.24 25.65
N PRO A 31 -2.71 -44.96 26.94
CA PRO A 31 -3.17 -43.64 27.37
C PRO A 31 -2.11 -42.56 27.14
N CYS A 32 -0.82 -42.83 27.30
CA CYS A 32 0.23 -41.86 27.01
C CYS A 32 0.26 -41.46 25.52
N VAL A 33 0.12 -42.43 24.62
CA VAL A 33 0.05 -42.15 23.17
C VAL A 33 -1.19 -41.33 22.83
N ALA A 34 -2.35 -41.66 23.44
CA ALA A 34 -3.59 -40.91 23.22
C ALA A 34 -3.51 -39.46 23.75
N VAL A 35 -2.84 -39.23 24.88
CA VAL A 35 -2.63 -37.88 25.41
C VAL A 35 -1.68 -37.08 24.53
N LEU A 36 -0.57 -37.69 24.09
CA LEU A 36 0.38 -37.05 23.18
C LEU A 36 -0.27 -36.69 21.83
N SER A 37 -1.07 -37.59 21.25
CA SER A 37 -1.78 -37.30 20.01
C SER A 37 -2.81 -36.18 20.20
N ALA A 38 -3.51 -36.15 21.32
CA ALA A 38 -4.43 -35.06 21.65
C ALA A 38 -3.71 -33.71 21.76
N ILE A 39 -2.54 -33.66 22.41
CA ILE A 39 -1.74 -32.43 22.54
C ILE A 39 -1.28 -31.92 21.17
N ILE A 40 -0.75 -32.81 20.33
CA ILE A 40 -0.28 -32.44 18.98
C ILE A 40 -1.44 -31.89 18.12
N LEU A 41 -2.62 -32.52 18.18
CA LEU A 41 -3.80 -32.03 17.46
C LEU A 41 -4.27 -30.67 17.98
N LEU A 42 -4.12 -30.42 19.29
CA LEU A 42 -4.51 -29.17 19.93
C LEU A 42 -3.54 -28.05 19.56
N GLU A 43 -2.23 -28.29 19.60
CA GLU A 43 -1.20 -27.36 19.11
C GLU A 43 -1.40 -27.05 17.62
N PHE A 44 -1.62 -28.08 16.79
CA PHE A 44 -1.90 -27.88 15.37
C PHE A 44 -3.14 -27.02 15.15
N SER A 45 -4.21 -27.24 15.93
CA SER A 45 -5.45 -26.47 15.81
C SER A 45 -5.29 -25.02 16.27
N LEU A 46 -4.52 -24.77 17.34
CA LEU A 46 -4.33 -23.43 17.90
C LEU A 46 -3.35 -22.58 17.08
N PHE A 47 -2.29 -23.18 16.55
CA PHE A 47 -1.24 -22.42 15.86
C PHE A 47 -1.39 -22.45 14.34
N TRP A 48 -1.73 -23.60 13.75
CA TRP A 48 -1.73 -23.74 12.29
C TRP A 48 -2.97 -23.12 11.64
N ARG A 49 -4.13 -23.24 12.29
CA ARG A 49 -5.40 -22.72 11.78
C ARG A 49 -5.42 -21.19 11.61
N PRO A 50 -5.04 -20.37 12.62
CA PRO A 50 -5.02 -18.92 12.44
C PRO A 50 -3.95 -18.47 11.45
N ALA A 51 -2.79 -19.13 11.43
CA ALA A 51 -1.73 -18.84 10.46
C ALA A 51 -2.20 -19.10 9.02
N TYR A 52 -2.92 -20.21 8.79
CA TYR A 52 -3.49 -20.53 7.49
C TYR A 52 -4.56 -19.53 7.06
N GLN A 53 -5.42 -19.07 7.98
CA GLN A 53 -6.42 -18.04 7.69
C GLN A 53 -5.76 -16.71 7.33
N ASN A 54 -4.74 -16.28 8.08
CA ASN A 54 -3.99 -15.08 7.76
C ASN A 54 -3.31 -15.18 6.38
N PHE A 55 -2.74 -16.34 6.05
CA PHE A 55 -2.14 -16.56 4.74
C PHE A 55 -3.16 -16.43 3.59
N GLN A 56 -4.37 -16.97 3.77
CA GLN A 56 -5.45 -16.84 2.78
C GLN A 56 -5.88 -15.37 2.61
N ASN A 57 -6.07 -14.65 3.71
CA ASN A 57 -6.39 -13.22 3.67
C ASN A 57 -5.31 -12.42 2.94
N LEU A 58 -4.03 -12.69 3.21
CA LEU A 58 -2.91 -12.05 2.51
C LEU A 58 -2.85 -12.40 1.02
N GLN A 59 -3.26 -13.62 0.63
CA GLN A 59 -3.38 -13.98 -0.79
C GLN A 59 -4.53 -13.23 -1.48
N GLU A 60 -5.67 -13.06 -0.80
CA GLU A 60 -6.80 -12.29 -1.33
C GLU A 60 -6.44 -10.82 -1.45
N GLU A 61 -5.80 -10.23 -0.44
CA GLU A 61 -5.32 -8.86 -0.47
C GLU A 61 -4.27 -8.66 -1.57
N LYS A 62 -3.33 -9.59 -1.72
CA LYS A 62 -2.37 -9.58 -2.83
C LYS A 62 -3.09 -9.58 -4.19
N LYS A 63 -4.07 -10.46 -4.39
CA LYS A 63 -4.85 -10.50 -5.64
C LYS A 63 -5.62 -9.21 -5.88
N TYR A 64 -6.18 -8.61 -4.82
CA TYR A 64 -6.87 -7.34 -4.89
C TYR A 64 -5.92 -6.23 -5.38
N TRP A 65 -4.76 -6.07 -4.75
CA TRP A 65 -3.77 -5.09 -5.19
C TRP A 65 -3.20 -5.39 -6.59
N GLU A 66 -2.97 -6.65 -6.93
CA GLU A 66 -2.56 -7.05 -8.29
C GLU A 66 -3.64 -6.71 -9.33
N SER A 67 -4.92 -6.86 -9.01
CA SER A 67 -6.01 -6.47 -9.89
C SER A 67 -6.14 -4.96 -10.04
N LEU A 68 -5.93 -4.19 -8.96
CA LEU A 68 -5.83 -2.73 -9.03
C LEU A 68 -4.65 -2.27 -9.89
N LEU A 69 -3.51 -2.97 -9.85
CA LEU A 69 -2.36 -2.67 -10.71
C LEU A 69 -2.61 -3.04 -12.17
N GLN A 70 -3.40 -4.08 -12.44
CA GLN A 70 -3.79 -4.49 -13.80
C GLN A 70 -4.88 -3.61 -14.40
N ILE A 71 -5.68 -2.96 -13.56
CA ILE A 71 -6.43 -1.76 -13.94
C ILE A 71 -5.39 -0.65 -14.09
N LYS A 72 -4.59 -0.76 -15.16
CA LYS A 72 -3.86 0.40 -15.69
C LYS A 72 -4.87 1.53 -15.72
N PRO A 73 -4.67 2.66 -15.01
CA PRO A 73 -5.40 3.86 -15.37
C PRO A 73 -5.21 3.99 -16.88
N LYS A 74 -6.32 3.98 -17.61
CA LYS A 74 -6.35 4.18 -19.06
C LYS A 74 -5.31 5.25 -19.34
N ASP A 75 -4.31 4.94 -20.17
CA ASP A 75 -3.14 5.77 -20.50
C ASP A 75 -3.56 7.16 -21.07
N THR A 76 -4.27 7.97 -20.30
CA THR A 76 -4.06 9.40 -20.22
C THR A 76 -2.98 9.52 -19.16
N ALA A 77 -1.74 9.23 -19.55
CA ALA A 77 -0.63 9.87 -18.87
C ALA A 77 -0.99 11.36 -18.80
N PRO A 78 -0.93 12.02 -17.63
CA PRO A 78 -1.11 13.45 -17.57
C PRO A 78 -0.20 14.02 -18.65
N VAL A 79 -0.80 14.71 -19.61
CA VAL A 79 -0.06 15.30 -20.74
C VAL A 79 0.65 16.48 -20.12
N ILE A 80 1.77 16.19 -19.45
CA ILE A 80 2.54 17.22 -18.78
C ILE A 80 2.91 18.22 -19.88
N PRO A 81 2.47 19.47 -19.74
CA PRO A 81 2.64 20.49 -20.76
C PRO A 81 4.13 20.71 -21.00
N SER A 82 4.50 21.01 -22.25
CA SER A 82 5.81 21.58 -22.51
C SER A 82 5.89 23.00 -21.93
N ARG A 83 7.11 23.49 -21.72
CA ARG A 83 7.36 24.85 -21.23
C ARG A 83 6.57 25.94 -21.96
N ASP A 84 6.43 25.82 -23.28
CA ASP A 84 5.71 26.80 -24.11
C ASP A 84 4.23 26.91 -23.73
N HIS A 85 3.62 25.82 -23.26
CA HIS A 85 2.22 25.78 -22.83
C HIS A 85 2.01 26.32 -21.41
N CYS A 86 3.08 26.64 -20.66
CA CYS A 86 2.94 27.21 -19.31
C CYS A 86 2.22 28.57 -19.33
N LEU A 87 2.46 29.37 -20.38
CA LEU A 87 1.77 30.66 -20.55
C LEU A 87 0.30 30.46 -20.90
N ASP A 88 -0.02 29.47 -21.72
CA ASP A 88 -1.39 29.15 -22.10
C ASP A 88 -2.21 28.72 -20.88
N ILE A 89 -1.62 27.91 -19.99
CA ILE A 89 -2.24 27.48 -18.73
C ILE A 89 -2.47 28.68 -17.80
N ALA A 90 -1.52 29.60 -17.73
CA ALA A 90 -1.64 30.81 -16.93
C ALA A 90 -2.79 31.72 -17.43
N GLU A 91 -2.91 31.90 -18.74
CA GLU A 91 -4.01 32.66 -19.35
C GLU A 91 -5.36 31.93 -19.23
N GLU A 92 -5.37 30.60 -19.28
CA GLU A 92 -6.59 29.82 -19.03
C GLU A 92 -7.07 29.99 -17.58
N CYS A 93 -6.16 29.91 -16.61
CA CYS A 93 -6.47 30.16 -15.20
C CYS A 93 -7.04 31.56 -15.01
N ARG A 94 -6.41 32.57 -15.62
CA ARG A 94 -6.89 33.95 -15.59
C ARG A 94 -8.29 34.09 -16.19
N SER A 95 -8.53 33.49 -17.34
CA SER A 95 -9.83 33.49 -18.03
C SER A 95 -10.92 32.83 -17.17
N ARG A 96 -10.61 31.72 -16.50
CA ARG A 96 -11.52 31.04 -15.57
C ARG A 96 -11.87 31.89 -14.35
N LEU A 97 -10.85 32.48 -13.70
CA LEU A 97 -11.04 33.37 -12.56
C LEU A 97 -11.93 34.57 -12.93
N LEU A 98 -11.67 35.17 -14.10
CA LEU A 98 -12.45 36.30 -14.60
C LEU A 98 -13.91 35.93 -14.87
N LYS A 99 -14.18 34.74 -15.41
CA LYS A 99 -15.55 34.22 -15.61
C LYS A 99 -16.30 34.01 -14.28
N ALA A 100 -15.58 33.74 -13.20
CA ALA A 100 -16.15 33.62 -11.85
C ALA A 100 -16.33 34.98 -11.15
N GLY A 101 -15.96 36.09 -11.79
CA GLY A 101 -16.03 37.43 -11.19
C GLY A 101 -14.83 37.77 -10.30
N VAL A 102 -13.71 37.04 -10.45
CA VAL A 102 -12.43 37.36 -9.80
C VAL A 102 -11.53 38.05 -10.81
N GLU A 103 -11.19 39.30 -10.54
CA GLU A 103 -10.27 40.06 -11.40
C GLU A 103 -8.82 39.72 -11.05
N VAL A 104 -7.99 39.47 -12.07
CA VAL A 104 -6.54 39.28 -11.91
C VAL A 104 -5.85 40.59 -12.28
N SER A 105 -5.45 41.35 -11.27
CA SER A 105 -4.86 42.69 -11.44
C SER A 105 -3.40 42.64 -11.85
N ALA A 106 -2.68 41.59 -11.46
CA ALA A 106 -1.30 41.33 -11.89
C ALA A 106 -1.01 39.82 -11.93
N LEU A 107 -0.20 39.41 -12.90
CA LEU A 107 0.33 38.05 -13.05
C LEU A 107 1.82 38.16 -13.32
N ASN A 108 2.64 37.71 -12.37
CA ASN A 108 4.09 37.79 -12.44
C ASN A 108 4.69 36.39 -12.33
N ILE A 109 5.59 36.05 -13.24
CA ILE A 109 6.40 34.83 -13.13
C ILE A 109 7.59 35.15 -12.24
N GLU A 110 7.67 34.54 -11.06
CA GLU A 110 8.74 34.82 -10.10
C GLU A 110 10.03 34.08 -10.44
N ARG A 111 9.91 32.78 -10.73
CA ARG A 111 11.07 31.93 -11.03
C ARG A 111 10.67 30.71 -11.82
N PHE A 112 11.65 30.21 -12.57
CA PHE A 112 11.66 28.84 -13.05
C PHE A 112 12.63 28.04 -12.18
N GLY A 113 12.27 26.82 -11.84
CA GLY A 113 13.15 25.90 -11.12
C GLY A 113 13.04 24.49 -11.66
N SER A 114 14.02 23.66 -11.34
CA SER A 114 13.99 22.22 -11.61
C SER A 114 13.64 21.51 -10.31
N ASP A 115 12.65 20.62 -10.35
CA ASP A 115 12.37 19.69 -9.26
C ASP A 115 12.83 18.29 -9.67
N ASN A 116 13.45 17.55 -8.73
CA ASN A 116 13.88 16.18 -8.98
C ASN A 116 12.70 15.18 -8.93
N ARG A 117 11.47 15.67 -9.11
CA ARG A 117 10.28 14.82 -9.22
C ARG A 117 10.30 14.13 -10.58
N GLU A 118 10.54 12.82 -10.56
CA GLU A 118 10.52 11.99 -11.75
C GLU A 118 9.09 11.51 -12.04
N VAL A 119 8.56 11.79 -13.23
CA VAL A 119 7.23 11.28 -13.66
C VAL A 119 7.35 9.98 -14.42
N SER A 120 8.12 9.05 -13.86
CA SER A 120 8.53 7.76 -14.44
C SER A 120 9.68 7.86 -15.46
N LYS A 121 10.65 6.94 -15.30
CA LYS A 121 11.86 6.79 -16.14
C LYS A 121 12.85 7.98 -16.15
N GLY A 122 12.97 8.74 -15.06
CA GLY A 122 14.08 9.69 -14.90
C GLY A 122 13.94 11.02 -15.63
N THR A 123 12.78 11.35 -16.19
CA THR A 123 12.53 12.70 -16.71
C THR A 123 12.22 13.62 -15.54
N ALA A 124 13.16 14.52 -15.24
CA ALA A 124 12.98 15.58 -14.24
C ALA A 124 11.90 16.56 -14.72
N LEU A 125 11.11 17.09 -13.78
CA LEU A 125 10.14 18.14 -14.06
C LEU A 125 10.72 19.50 -13.74
N ASP A 126 10.53 20.44 -14.63
CA ASP A 126 10.70 21.84 -14.31
C ASP A 126 9.38 22.42 -13.81
N TYR A 127 9.47 23.55 -13.10
CA TYR A 127 8.31 24.27 -12.62
C TYR A 127 8.48 25.79 -12.78
N ALA A 128 7.34 26.47 -12.91
CA ALA A 128 7.25 27.92 -12.86
C ALA A 128 6.46 28.33 -11.61
N LEU A 129 6.94 29.34 -10.89
CA LEU A 129 6.16 30.01 -9.85
C LEU A 129 5.51 31.26 -10.43
N LEU A 130 4.20 31.34 -10.30
CA LEU A 130 3.38 32.45 -10.76
C LEU A 130 2.72 33.11 -9.55
N ARG A 131 3.01 34.39 -9.33
CA ARG A 131 2.33 35.23 -8.36
C ARG A 131 1.17 35.93 -9.05
N LEU A 132 -0.04 35.64 -8.57
CA LEU A 132 -1.28 36.27 -8.99
C LEU A 132 -1.74 37.26 -7.93
N HIS A 133 -2.14 38.45 -8.38
CA HIS A 133 -2.88 39.41 -7.56
C HIS A 133 -4.34 39.34 -7.96
N LEU A 134 -5.19 38.97 -7.01
CA LEU A 134 -6.60 38.73 -7.19
C LEU A 134 -7.41 39.84 -6.51
N GLN A 135 -8.50 40.26 -7.14
CA GLN A 135 -9.50 41.15 -6.57
C GLN A 135 -10.89 40.54 -6.74
N GLY A 136 -11.71 40.65 -5.70
CA GLY A 136 -13.07 40.14 -5.71
C GLY A 136 -13.45 39.45 -4.42
N ASN A 137 -14.58 38.74 -4.45
CA ASN A 137 -15.12 38.09 -3.26
C ASN A 137 -14.20 36.93 -2.81
N ARG A 138 -13.77 36.98 -1.54
CA ARG A 138 -12.89 35.99 -0.93
C ARG A 138 -13.38 34.55 -1.04
N GLU A 139 -14.67 34.29 -0.80
CA GLU A 139 -15.23 32.94 -0.86
C GLU A 139 -15.20 32.39 -2.29
N VAL A 140 -15.47 33.26 -3.27
CA VAL A 140 -15.38 32.93 -4.69
C VAL A 140 -13.93 32.61 -5.06
N ILE A 141 -12.96 33.42 -4.64
CA ILE A 141 -11.54 33.18 -4.88
C ILE A 141 -11.12 31.80 -4.37
N ILE A 142 -11.43 31.48 -3.11
CA ILE A 142 -11.09 30.18 -2.51
C ILE A 142 -11.73 29.02 -3.29
N SER A 143 -13.01 29.16 -3.66
CA SER A 143 -13.72 28.11 -4.40
C SER A 143 -13.09 27.84 -5.76
N GLN A 144 -12.66 28.89 -6.48
CA GLN A 144 -12.07 28.75 -7.81
C GLN A 144 -10.64 28.24 -7.75
N LEU A 145 -9.85 28.69 -6.78
CA LEU A 145 -8.52 28.16 -6.53
C LEU A 145 -8.56 26.66 -6.28
N LYS A 146 -9.45 26.21 -5.40
CA LYS A 146 -9.65 24.78 -5.14
C LYS A 146 -10.07 24.02 -6.39
N TYR A 147 -11.00 24.59 -7.17
CA TYR A 147 -11.42 23.98 -8.41
C TYR A 147 -10.28 23.85 -9.44
N ILE A 148 -9.39 24.84 -9.53
CA ILE A 148 -8.23 24.80 -10.42
C ILE A 148 -7.26 23.70 -9.97
N GLU A 149 -6.96 23.60 -8.68
CA GLU A 149 -6.09 22.56 -8.13
C GLU A 149 -6.68 21.14 -8.31
N ASP A 150 -7.99 20.98 -8.17
CA ASP A 150 -8.68 19.69 -8.36
C ASP A 150 -8.81 19.29 -9.83
N THR A 151 -8.78 20.25 -10.77
CA THR A 151 -9.01 20.00 -12.21
C THR A 151 -7.70 19.92 -13.01
N CYS A 152 -6.67 20.64 -12.59
CA CYS A 152 -5.39 20.73 -13.29
C CYS A 152 -4.31 20.05 -12.46
N GLU A 153 -3.98 18.81 -12.81
CA GLU A 153 -2.95 18.02 -12.10
C GLU A 153 -1.56 18.69 -12.15
N GLU A 154 -1.34 19.58 -13.11
CA GLU A 154 -0.07 20.27 -13.33
C GLU A 154 0.09 21.55 -12.50
N ILE A 155 -0.98 21.99 -11.81
CA ILE A 155 -0.99 23.22 -11.01
C ILE A 155 -1.11 22.86 -9.53
N THR A 156 -0.22 23.41 -8.72
CA THR A 156 -0.27 23.30 -7.26
C THR A 156 -0.30 24.68 -6.63
N ILE A 157 -1.11 24.86 -5.60
CA ILE A 157 -1.18 26.13 -4.88
C ILE A 157 -0.18 26.10 -3.73
N GLN A 158 0.81 26.98 -3.76
CA GLN A 158 1.87 27.04 -2.74
C GLN A 158 1.50 27.96 -1.59
N GLU A 159 1.07 29.17 -1.90
CA GLU A 159 0.77 30.20 -0.90
C GLU A 159 -0.51 30.94 -1.27
N VAL A 160 -1.34 31.21 -0.26
CA VAL A 160 -2.58 31.97 -0.41
C VAL A 160 -2.65 32.99 0.72
N ASN A 161 -2.52 34.27 0.37
CA ASN A 161 -2.67 35.38 1.29
C ASN A 161 -3.87 36.24 0.86
N LEU A 162 -4.99 36.10 1.56
CA LEU A 162 -6.25 36.76 1.20
C LEU A 162 -6.62 37.85 2.20
N GLU A 163 -7.00 38.99 1.65
CA GLU A 163 -7.59 40.16 2.32
C GLU A 163 -9.11 40.21 2.00
N PRO A 164 -9.89 41.11 2.64
CA PRO A 164 -11.34 41.18 2.41
C PRO A 164 -11.74 41.45 0.94
N ASP A 165 -10.94 42.23 0.21
CA ASP A 165 -11.24 42.69 -1.15
C ASP A 165 -10.42 41.95 -2.24
N GLY A 166 -9.62 40.95 -1.85
CA GLY A 166 -8.72 40.28 -2.79
C GLY A 166 -7.58 39.55 -2.10
N GLY A 167 -6.42 39.47 -2.76
CA GLY A 167 -5.22 38.91 -2.18
C GLY A 167 -4.16 38.53 -3.19
N VAL A 168 -3.17 37.79 -2.70
CA VAL A 168 -2.05 37.30 -3.48
C VAL A 168 -1.98 35.79 -3.37
N VAL A 169 -1.82 35.13 -4.51
CA VAL A 169 -1.71 33.67 -4.60
C VAL A 169 -0.45 33.31 -5.35
N LEU A 170 0.28 32.33 -4.85
CA LEU A 170 1.43 31.73 -5.51
C LEU A 170 1.06 30.36 -6.06
N LEU A 171 1.04 30.25 -7.38
CA LEU A 171 0.83 29.00 -8.09
C LEU A 171 2.16 28.42 -8.54
N GLN A 172 2.27 27.10 -8.48
CA GLN A 172 3.37 26.35 -9.08
C GLN A 172 2.81 25.51 -10.23
N ILE A 173 3.33 25.71 -11.44
CA ILE A 173 2.95 24.95 -12.63
C ILE A 173 4.12 24.05 -13.02
N TYR A 174 3.90 22.75 -13.12
CA TYR A 174 4.90 21.77 -13.56
C TYR A 174 4.86 21.58 -15.08
N PHE A 175 6.03 21.45 -15.70
CA PHE A 175 6.18 21.23 -17.15
C PHE A 175 7.42 20.39 -17.46
N LEU A 176 7.45 19.82 -18.68
CA LEU A 176 8.61 19.08 -19.16
C LEU A 176 9.74 20.03 -19.59
N PRO A 177 11.00 19.74 -19.20
CA PRO A 177 12.16 20.49 -19.68
C PRO A 177 12.24 20.38 -21.21
N THR A 178 12.53 21.50 -21.86
CA THR A 178 12.73 21.56 -23.30
C THR A 178 14.17 21.13 -23.60
N GLU A 179 14.37 20.07 -24.37
CA GLU A 179 15.70 19.65 -24.86
C GLU A 179 16.34 20.70 -25.78
#